data_AF-A0A561UMJ8-F1
#
_entry.id   AF-A0A561UMJ8-F1
#
_cell.length_a   1.000
_cell.length_b   1.000
_cell.length_c   1.000
_cell.angle_alpha   90.00
_cell.angle_beta   90.00
_cell.angle_gamma   90.00
#
_symmetry.space_group_name_H-M   'P 1'
#
loop_
_entity.id
_entity.type
_entity.pdbx_description
1 polymer ?
#
loop_
_entity_poly.entity_id
_entity_poly.type
_entity_poly.pdbx_seq_one_letter_code
_entity_poly.pdbx_strand_id
1 'polypeptide(L)'
;MASPASSEPVEAIPLLGRSWYRRGAGYWLRRVGVAVYYLLITAVVGGLGAAIFSAVSASWGQWRPIATVALICAAVIAAGFGVRDFRRKLAAPPTPEEARRKWNRAGSAAARGRSTPFGLLGLLLGLVLLPVTAGYLLGAVVPDVFSPRTINERGAWLNHTRRHP
;
A
#
# COMPACT_ATOMS: atom_id res chain seq x y z
N MET A 1 20.89 37.56 -16.75
CA MET A 1 20.52 36.59 -17.81
C MET A 1 20.36 35.23 -17.16
N ALA A 2 19.13 34.81 -16.86
CA ALA A 2 18.85 33.51 -16.26
C ALA A 2 18.81 32.45 -17.37
N SER A 3 19.71 31.48 -17.33
CA SER A 3 19.71 30.34 -18.25
C SER A 3 18.39 29.59 -18.09
N PRO A 4 17.64 29.27 -19.17
CA PRO A 4 16.46 28.45 -19.06
C PRO A 4 16.93 27.07 -18.63
N ALA A 5 16.80 26.78 -17.33
CA ALA A 5 17.00 25.44 -16.80
C ALA A 5 16.17 24.51 -17.66
N SER A 6 16.85 23.64 -18.39
CA SER A 6 16.27 22.61 -19.23
C SER A 6 15.10 21.98 -18.47
N SER A 7 13.89 22.26 -18.92
CA SER A 7 12.70 21.60 -18.43
C SER A 7 12.72 20.20 -19.03
N GLU A 8 13.61 19.34 -18.53
CA GLU A 8 13.49 17.90 -18.77
C GLU A 8 12.07 17.51 -18.36
N PRO A 9 11.29 16.85 -19.24
CA PRO A 9 9.95 16.43 -18.93
C PRO A 9 9.99 15.28 -17.92
N VAL A 10 10.27 15.61 -16.66
CA VAL A 10 10.27 14.67 -15.54
C VAL A 10 8.82 14.32 -15.21
N GLU A 11 8.51 13.05 -15.37
CA GLU A 11 7.17 12.52 -15.14
C GLU A 11 6.83 12.52 -13.64
N ALA A 12 5.61 12.96 -13.30
CA ALA A 12 5.18 13.05 -11.91
C ALA A 12 4.72 11.68 -11.39
N ILE A 13 5.25 11.26 -10.24
CA ILE A 13 4.81 10.04 -9.54
C ILE A 13 3.61 10.41 -8.64
N PRO A 14 2.57 9.58 -8.53
CA PRO A 14 1.50 9.80 -7.55
C PRO A 14 2.05 10.00 -6.13
N LEU A 15 1.48 10.94 -5.36
CA LEU A 15 1.89 11.37 -4.00
C LEU A 15 3.25 12.06 -3.88
N LEU A 16 4.25 11.68 -4.67
CA LEU A 16 5.59 12.27 -4.67
C LEU A 16 5.71 13.49 -5.61
N GLY A 17 4.94 13.54 -6.69
CA GLY A 17 5.04 14.57 -7.73
C GLY A 17 6.34 14.43 -8.52
N ARG A 18 7.01 15.55 -8.83
CA ARG A 18 8.33 15.58 -9.51
C ARG A 18 9.53 15.64 -8.55
N SER A 19 9.29 15.67 -7.24
CA SER A 19 10.37 15.86 -6.26
C SER A 19 11.34 14.67 -6.15
N TRP A 20 10.95 13.51 -6.70
CA TRP A 20 11.79 12.31 -6.74
C TRP A 20 13.10 12.49 -7.52
N TYR A 21 13.13 13.42 -8.48
CA TYR A 21 14.30 13.67 -9.31
C TYR A 21 15.40 14.44 -8.54
N ARG A 22 15.04 15.52 -7.83
CA ARG A 22 16.00 16.35 -7.07
C ARG A 22 16.29 15.86 -5.64
N ARG A 23 15.49 14.95 -5.08
CA ARG A 23 15.68 14.32 -3.75
C ARG A 23 16.00 15.27 -2.57
N GLY A 24 15.53 16.52 -2.63
CA GLY A 24 15.73 17.51 -1.57
C GLY A 24 14.84 17.27 -0.33
N ALA A 25 14.87 18.21 0.63
CA ALA A 25 14.09 18.10 1.87
C ALA A 25 12.58 17.83 1.65
N GLY A 26 11.96 18.50 0.66
CA GLY A 26 10.55 18.28 0.33
C GLY A 26 10.23 16.88 -0.20
N TYR A 27 11.20 16.19 -0.81
CA TYR A 27 11.04 14.79 -1.19
C TYR A 27 10.98 13.89 0.05
N TRP A 28 11.92 14.07 0.99
CA TRP A 28 11.95 13.30 2.23
C TRP A 28 10.71 13.52 3.09
N LEU A 29 10.23 14.78 3.18
CA LEU A 29 9.01 15.09 3.92
C LEU A 29 7.79 14.40 3.32
N ARG A 30 7.63 14.43 2.00
CA ARG A 30 6.55 13.70 1.31
C ARG A 30 6.67 12.19 1.49
N ARG A 31 7.89 11.66 1.45
CA ARG A 31 8.15 10.24 1.63
C ARG A 31 7.78 9.75 3.03
N VAL A 32 8.19 10.49 4.06
CA VAL A 32 7.78 10.23 5.44
C VAL A 32 6.28 10.36 5.58
N GLY A 33 5.67 11.40 5.02
CA GLY A 33 4.22 11.59 5.04
C GLY A 33 3.44 10.42 4.42
N VAL A 34 3.88 9.91 3.27
CA VAL A 34 3.28 8.73 2.62
C VAL A 34 3.48 7.46 3.46
N ALA A 35 4.67 7.26 4.04
CA ALA A 35 4.94 6.14 4.92
C ALA A 35 4.03 6.15 6.15
N VAL A 36 3.94 7.30 6.84
CA VAL A 36 3.07 7.50 8.00
C VAL A 36 1.61 7.29 7.62
N TYR A 37 1.16 7.82 6.49
CA TYR A 37 -0.21 7.63 6.00
C TYR A 37 -0.56 6.15 5.81
N TYR A 38 0.30 5.36 5.17
CA TYR A 38 0.04 3.93 5.00
C TYR A 38 0.12 3.15 6.32
N LEU A 39 1.04 3.50 7.21
CA LEU A 39 1.12 2.88 8.53
C LEU A 39 -0.12 3.19 9.37
N LEU A 40 -0.62 4.42 9.34
CA LEU A 40 -1.86 4.82 10.02
C LEU A 40 -3.06 4.06 9.48
N ILE A 41 -3.23 3.97 8.16
CA ILE A 41 -4.31 3.16 7.58
C ILE A 41 -4.21 1.71 8.02
N THR A 42 -3.01 1.14 8.00
CA THR A 42 -2.80 -0.25 8.38
C THR A 42 -3.11 -0.49 9.86
N ALA A 43 -2.73 0.44 10.73
CA ALA A 43 -3.04 0.42 12.16
C ALA A 43 -4.55 0.53 12.41
N VAL A 44 -5.24 1.44 11.71
CA VAL A 44 -6.70 1.59 11.80
C VAL A 44 -7.41 0.32 11.35
N VAL A 45 -7.03 -0.24 10.20
CA VAL A 45 -7.62 -1.48 9.66
C VAL A 45 -7.39 -2.65 10.61
N GLY A 46 -6.15 -2.85 11.08
CA GLY A 46 -5.80 -3.93 12.00
C GLY A 46 -6.49 -3.78 13.37
N GLY A 47 -6.50 -2.57 13.91
CA GLY A 47 -7.13 -2.25 15.20
C GLY A 47 -8.65 -2.44 15.16
N LEU A 48 -9.30 -1.97 14.09
CA LEU A 48 -10.74 -2.18 13.90
C LEU A 48 -11.08 -3.66 13.81
N GLY A 49 -10.33 -4.43 13.02
CA GLY A 49 -10.50 -5.87 12.93
C GLY A 49 -10.29 -6.59 14.26
N ALA A 50 -9.27 -6.21 15.02
CA ALA A 50 -8.98 -6.78 16.33
C ALA A 50 -10.09 -6.46 17.35
N ALA A 51 -10.60 -5.22 17.35
CA ALA A 51 -11.71 -4.82 18.22
C ALA A 51 -12.97 -5.64 17.93
N ILE A 52 -13.28 -5.84 16.66
CA ILE A 52 -14.45 -6.60 16.21
C ILE A 52 -14.29 -8.08 16.55
N PHE A 53 -13.12 -8.67 16.28
CA PHE A 53 -12.82 -10.04 16.69
C PHE A 53 -12.95 -10.21 18.21
N SER A 54 -12.44 -9.27 19.01
CA SER A 54 -12.54 -9.32 20.47
C SER A 54 -13.99 -9.27 20.95
N ALA A 55 -14.83 -8.44 20.33
CA ALA A 55 -16.25 -8.35 20.67
C ALA A 55 -17.01 -9.65 20.31
N VAL A 56 -16.78 -10.19 19.11
CA VAL A 56 -17.46 -11.41 18.63
C VAL A 56 -16.99 -12.65 19.38
N SER A 57 -15.70 -12.75 19.67
CA SER A 57 -15.10 -13.93 20.33
C SER A 57 -15.26 -13.94 21.85
N ALA A 58 -15.89 -12.92 22.44
CA ALA A 58 -16.03 -12.78 23.89
C ALA A 58 -16.71 -13.99 24.55
N SER A 59 -17.69 -14.59 23.89
CA SER A 59 -18.47 -15.73 24.39
C SER A 59 -17.90 -17.11 24.00
N TRP A 60 -16.76 -17.18 23.31
CA TRP A 60 -16.27 -18.43 22.70
C TRP A 60 -15.55 -19.37 23.67
N GLY A 61 -15.36 -18.97 24.93
CA GLY A 61 -14.74 -19.79 25.97
C GLY A 61 -13.38 -20.36 25.53
N GLN A 62 -13.22 -21.68 25.62
CA GLN A 62 -11.98 -22.38 25.25
C GLN A 62 -11.58 -22.29 23.77
N TRP A 63 -12.52 -21.93 22.87
CA TRP A 63 -12.23 -21.78 21.45
C TRP A 63 -11.58 -20.44 21.10
N ARG A 64 -11.74 -19.42 21.95
CA ARG A 64 -11.16 -18.08 21.75
C ARG A 64 -9.64 -18.11 21.54
N PRO A 65 -8.81 -18.77 22.37
CA PRO A 65 -7.37 -18.82 22.14
C PRO A 65 -7.01 -19.50 20.81
N ILE A 66 -7.69 -20.60 20.46
CA ILE A 66 -7.48 -21.32 19.19
C ILE A 66 -7.77 -20.40 18.00
N ALA A 67 -8.91 -19.72 18.00
CA ALA A 67 -9.28 -18.77 16.96
C ALA A 67 -8.31 -17.58 16.88
N THR A 68 -7.80 -17.11 18.02
CA THR A 68 -6.81 -16.02 18.08
C THR A 68 -5.51 -16.45 17.41
N VAL A 69 -4.99 -17.63 17.75
CA VAL A 69 -3.79 -18.18 17.13
C VAL A 69 -3.99 -18.35 15.62
N ALA A 70 -5.14 -18.90 15.19
CA ALA A 70 -5.46 -19.05 13.78
C ALA A 70 -5.47 -17.71 13.03
N LEU A 71 -6.06 -16.67 13.62
CA LEU A 71 -6.10 -15.32 13.05
C LEU A 71 -4.71 -14.69 12.95
N ILE A 72 -3.87 -14.85 13.97
CA ILE A 72 -2.48 -14.38 13.96
C ILE A 72 -1.69 -15.10 12.86
N CYS A 73 -1.78 -16.43 12.77
CA CYS A 73 -1.15 -17.21 11.72
C CYS A 73 -1.58 -16.75 10.32
N ALA A 74 -2.89 -16.52 10.12
CA ALA A 74 -3.41 -16.00 8.87
C ALA A 74 -2.84 -14.61 8.53
N ALA A 75 -2.74 -13.71 9.51
CA ALA A 75 -2.15 -12.39 9.31
C ALA A 75 -0.65 -12.44 8.98
N VAL A 76 0.11 -13.34 9.62
CA VAL A 76 1.54 -13.55 9.33
C VAL A 76 1.74 -14.12 7.93
N ILE A 77 0.94 -15.12 7.53
CA ILE A 77 0.96 -15.69 6.17
C ILE A 77 0.64 -14.60 5.15
N ALA A 78 -0.38 -13.79 5.42
CA ALA A 78 -0.76 -12.67 4.57
C ALA A 78 0.38 -11.63 4.43
N ALA A 79 1.10 -11.33 5.51
CA ALA A 79 2.30 -10.50 5.45
C ALA A 79 3.38 -11.10 4.54
N GLY A 80 3.60 -12.42 4.61
CA GLY A 80 4.49 -13.13 3.69
C GLY A 80 4.08 -12.96 2.22
N PHE A 81 2.78 -13.03 1.92
CA PHE A 81 2.25 -12.73 0.59
C PHE A 81 2.43 -11.26 0.20
N GLY A 82 2.27 -10.32 1.13
CA GLY A 82 2.55 -8.90 0.93
C GLY A 82 4.01 -8.65 0.54
N VAL A 83 4.95 -9.27 1.26
CA VAL A 83 6.39 -9.22 0.95
C VAL A 83 6.68 -9.85 -0.40
N ARG A 84 6.04 -10.98 -0.73
CA ARG A 84 6.19 -11.63 -2.04
C ARG A 84 5.72 -10.73 -3.17
N ASP A 85 4.58 -10.06 -3.00
CA ASP A 85 4.03 -9.14 -3.99
C ASP A 85 4.91 -7.88 -4.13
N PHE A 86 5.43 -7.34 -3.03
CA PHE A 86 6.45 -6.30 -3.04
C PHE A 86 7.66 -6.73 -3.88
N ARG A 87 8.23 -7.92 -3.61
CA ARG A 87 9.38 -8.46 -4.37
C ARG A 87 9.07 -8.63 -5.86
N ARG A 88 7.86 -9.07 -6.22
CA ARG A 88 7.42 -9.19 -7.62
C ARG A 88 7.37 -7.83 -8.33
N LYS A 89 6.71 -6.84 -7.70
CA LYS A 89 6.67 -5.46 -8.22
C LYS A 89 8.03 -4.82 -8.24
N LEU A 90 8.93 -5.24 -7.35
CA LEU A 90 10.30 -4.76 -7.36
C LEU A 90 11.10 -5.31 -8.55
N ALA A 91 10.87 -6.57 -8.95
CA ALA A 91 11.51 -7.18 -10.12
C ALA A 91 11.03 -6.57 -11.45
N ALA A 92 9.75 -6.18 -11.51
CA ALA A 92 9.16 -5.50 -12.66
C ALA A 92 8.41 -4.23 -12.19
N PRO A 93 9.14 -3.12 -11.95
CA PRO A 93 8.54 -1.91 -11.40
C PRO A 93 7.59 -1.26 -12.41
N PRO A 94 6.41 -0.78 -11.95
CA PRO A 94 5.40 -0.22 -12.82
C PRO A 94 5.87 1.11 -13.42
N THR A 95 5.45 1.39 -14.65
CA THR A 95 5.70 2.69 -15.26
C THR A 95 4.89 3.79 -14.56
N PRO A 96 5.31 5.08 -14.61
CA PRO A 96 4.53 6.18 -14.03
C PRO A 96 3.09 6.26 -14.55
N GLU A 97 2.90 5.97 -15.85
CA GLU A 97 1.58 5.89 -16.48
C GLU A 97 0.73 4.77 -15.89
N GLU A 98 1.29 3.57 -15.70
CA GLU A 98 0.60 2.45 -15.05
C GLU A 98 0.22 2.76 -13.60
N ALA A 99 1.14 3.36 -12.84
CA ALA A 99 0.90 3.79 -11.47
C ALA A 99 -0.25 4.80 -11.40
N ARG A 100 -0.28 5.77 -12.32
CA ARG A 100 -1.36 6.77 -12.42
C ARG A 100 -2.70 6.13 -12.82
N ARG A 101 -2.71 5.24 -13.82
CA ARG A 101 -3.92 4.49 -14.23
C ARG A 101 -4.47 3.65 -13.09
N LYS A 102 -3.60 3.03 -12.29
CA LYS A 102 -4.00 2.25 -11.11
C LYS A 102 -4.58 3.14 -10.01
N TRP A 103 -3.93 4.27 -9.72
CA TRP A 103 -4.42 5.25 -8.75
C TRP A 103 -5.80 5.78 -9.12
N ASN A 104 -5.98 6.20 -10.38
CA ASN A 104 -7.26 6.69 -10.88
C ASN A 104 -8.34 5.60 -10.78
N ARG A 105 -8.03 4.36 -11.17
CA ARG A 105 -8.96 3.23 -11.04
C ARG A 105 -9.34 2.95 -9.59
N ALA A 106 -8.41 3.03 -8.65
CA ALA A 106 -8.69 2.84 -7.22
C ALA A 106 -9.62 3.94 -6.68
N GLY A 107 -9.34 5.21 -7.01
CA GLY A 107 -10.20 6.34 -6.64
C GLY A 107 -11.61 6.23 -7.25
N SER A 108 -11.70 5.85 -8.52
CA SER A 108 -13.00 5.67 -9.17
C SER A 108 -13.74 4.40 -8.73
N ALA A 109 -13.06 3.39 -8.19
CA ALA A 109 -13.69 2.19 -7.65
C ALA A 109 -14.27 2.46 -6.26
N ALA A 110 -13.54 3.20 -5.41
CA ALA A 110 -14.03 3.71 -4.14
C ALA A 110 -15.24 4.65 -4.33
N ALA A 111 -15.18 5.55 -5.33
CA ALA A 111 -16.27 6.49 -5.62
C ALA A 111 -17.51 5.83 -6.24
N ARG A 112 -17.36 4.72 -6.98
CA ARG A 112 -18.49 4.06 -7.66
C ARG A 112 -19.27 3.07 -6.80
N GLY A 113 -18.96 2.94 -5.50
CA GLY A 113 -19.72 2.11 -4.58
C GLY A 113 -20.08 0.77 -5.18
N ARG A 114 -19.10 0.10 -5.83
CA ARG A 114 -19.37 -1.12 -6.59
C ARG A 114 -19.74 -2.21 -5.59
N SER A 115 -21.04 -2.37 -5.38
CA SER A 115 -21.66 -3.41 -4.59
C SER A 115 -21.14 -4.75 -5.10
N THR A 116 -20.21 -5.34 -4.35
CA THR A 116 -19.76 -6.70 -4.57
C THR A 116 -20.99 -7.61 -4.54
N PRO A 117 -21.09 -8.65 -5.39
CA PRO A 117 -22.24 -9.57 -5.40
C PRO A 117 -22.42 -10.38 -4.10
N PHE A 118 -21.62 -10.10 -3.06
CA PHE A 118 -21.63 -10.75 -1.76
C PHE A 118 -22.22 -9.89 -0.62
N GLY A 119 -22.84 -8.73 -0.89
CA GLY A 119 -23.67 -8.00 0.10
C GLY A 119 -23.12 -7.89 1.53
N LEU A 120 -24.01 -7.99 2.53
CA LEU A 120 -23.69 -7.96 3.97
C LEU A 120 -22.74 -9.08 4.40
N LEU A 121 -22.82 -10.26 3.79
CA LEU A 121 -21.94 -11.39 4.12
C LEU A 121 -20.48 -11.09 3.74
N GLY A 122 -20.26 -10.48 2.57
CA GLY A 122 -18.95 -9.99 2.13
C GLY A 122 -18.45 -8.84 2.98
N LEU A 123 -19.35 -7.98 3.49
CA LEU A 123 -19.01 -6.96 4.48
C LEU A 123 -18.55 -7.60 5.79
N LEU A 124 -19.30 -8.58 6.32
CA LEU A 124 -18.99 -9.26 7.58
C LEU A 124 -17.70 -10.11 7.49
N LEU A 125 -17.52 -10.86 6.40
CA LEU A 125 -16.26 -11.55 6.12
C LEU A 125 -15.11 -10.56 5.94
N GLY A 126 -15.33 -9.47 5.21
CA GLY A 126 -14.34 -8.41 5.04
C GLY A 126 -13.91 -7.79 6.37
N LEU A 127 -14.86 -7.61 7.29
CA LEU A 127 -14.69 -7.03 8.62
C LEU A 127 -13.86 -7.94 9.54
N VAL A 128 -14.14 -9.26 9.52
CA VAL A 128 -13.38 -10.26 10.28
C VAL A 128 -11.98 -10.49 9.69
N LEU A 129 -11.81 -10.31 8.37
CA LEU A 129 -10.54 -10.45 7.67
C LEU A 129 -9.71 -9.15 7.64
N LEU A 130 -10.13 -8.09 8.32
CA LEU A 130 -9.34 -6.85 8.43
C LEU A 130 -7.94 -7.08 9.05
N PRO A 131 -7.74 -7.90 10.10
CA PRO A 131 -6.41 -8.16 10.64
C PRO A 131 -5.50 -8.88 9.63
N VAL A 132 -6.08 -9.78 8.81
CA VAL A 132 -5.36 -10.47 7.74
C VAL A 132 -4.95 -9.49 6.64
N THR A 133 -5.86 -8.58 6.30
CA THR A 133 -5.61 -7.50 5.34
C THR A 133 -4.52 -6.55 5.85
N ALA A 134 -4.55 -6.20 7.14
CA ALA A 134 -3.49 -5.41 7.77
C ALA A 134 -2.14 -6.13 7.71
N GLY A 135 -2.09 -7.44 7.96
CA GLY A 135 -0.91 -8.27 7.77
C GLY A 135 -0.34 -8.16 6.35
N TYR A 136 -1.19 -8.35 5.33
CA TYR A 136 -0.81 -8.18 3.93
C TYR A 136 -0.27 -6.77 3.63
N LEU A 137 -0.96 -5.72 4.10
CA LEU A 137 -0.55 -4.33 3.91
C LEU A 137 0.81 -4.05 4.56
N LEU A 138 1.04 -4.54 5.79
CA LEU A 138 2.36 -4.43 6.44
C LEU A 138 3.43 -5.08 5.58
N GLY A 139 3.21 -6.31 5.11
CA GLY A 139 4.15 -7.02 4.25
C GLY A 139 4.47 -6.30 2.94
N ALA A 140 3.49 -5.58 2.37
CA ALA A 140 3.67 -4.85 1.13
C ALA A 140 4.30 -3.45 1.31
N VAL A 141 3.95 -2.75 2.39
CA VAL A 141 4.33 -1.34 2.64
C VAL A 141 5.67 -1.24 3.37
N VAL A 142 5.88 -2.03 4.42
CA VAL A 142 7.07 -1.93 5.27
C VAL A 142 8.37 -2.06 4.46
N PRO A 143 8.52 -3.04 3.56
CA PRO A 143 9.72 -3.12 2.72
C PRO A 143 9.92 -1.91 1.80
N ASP A 144 8.84 -1.27 1.33
CA ASP A 144 8.92 -0.09 0.46
C ASP A 144 9.38 1.15 1.25
N VAL A 145 8.88 1.33 2.47
CA VAL A 145 9.30 2.41 3.39
C VAL A 145 10.80 2.35 3.68
N PHE A 146 11.33 1.16 3.96
CA PHE A 146 12.75 0.96 4.26
C PHE A 146 13.65 0.83 3.03
N SER A 147 13.09 0.72 1.83
CA SER A 147 13.91 0.62 0.62
C SER A 147 14.64 1.95 0.32
N PRO A 148 15.83 1.98 -0.28
CA PRO A 148 16.46 3.25 -0.66
C PRO A 148 15.68 4.02 -1.74
N ARG A 149 15.04 3.28 -2.66
CA ARG A 149 14.16 3.80 -3.71
C ARG A 149 12.86 3.02 -3.71
N THR A 150 11.73 3.71 -3.66
CA THR A 150 10.42 3.05 -3.72
C THR A 150 10.22 2.34 -5.06
N ILE A 151 9.29 1.39 -5.12
CA ILE A 151 8.94 0.69 -6.37
C ILE A 151 8.60 1.68 -7.49
N ASN A 152 7.82 2.71 -7.17
CA ASN A 152 7.38 3.72 -8.14
C ASN A 152 8.54 4.61 -8.61
N GLU A 153 9.49 4.93 -7.72
CA GLU A 153 10.70 5.66 -8.09
C GLU A 153 11.60 4.86 -9.03
N ARG A 154 11.74 3.54 -8.80
CA ARG A 154 12.51 2.66 -9.70
C ARG A 154 11.88 2.59 -11.08
N GLY A 155 10.56 2.47 -11.16
CA GLY A 155 9.83 2.46 -12.43
C GLY A 155 9.98 3.79 -13.19
N ALA A 156 9.89 4.92 -12.48
CA ALA A 156 10.11 6.24 -13.07
C ALA A 156 11.55 6.42 -13.60
N TRP A 157 12.55 5.95 -12.84
CA TRP A 157 13.96 6.03 -13.23
C TRP A 157 14.24 5.20 -14.50
N LEU A 158 13.75 3.96 -14.55
CA LEU A 158 13.90 3.08 -15.72
C LEU A 158 13.17 3.61 -16.96
N ASN A 159 11.99 4.21 -16.79
CA ASN A 159 11.26 4.84 -17.90
C ASN A 159 12.04 6.04 -18.44
N HIS A 160 12.60 6.88 -17.55
CA HIS A 160 13.37 8.05 -17.94
C HIS A 160 14.64 7.67 -18.71
N THR A 161 15.43 6.70 -18.24
CA THR A 161 16.63 6.23 -18.97
C THR A 161 16.32 5.57 -20.31
N ARG A 162 15.15 4.94 -20.46
CA ARG A 162 14.74 4.38 -21.76
C ARG A 162 14.35 5.45 -22.78
N ARG A 163 13.83 6.59 -22.33
CA ARG A 163 13.39 7.70 -23.20
C ARG A 163 14.54 8.65 -23.54
N HIS A 164 15.61 8.67 -22.73
CA HIS A 164 16.77 9.54 -22.89
C HIS A 164 18.07 8.72 -22.68
N PRO A 165 18.52 7.98 -23.70
CA PRO A 165 19.77 7.19 -23.64
C PRO A 165 21.04 8.05 -23.69
#